data_AF-A0A3D3AS75-F1
#
_entry.id   AF-A0A3D3AS75-F1
#
_cell.length_a   1.000
_cell.length_b   1.000
_cell.length_c   1.000
_cell.angle_alpha   90.00
_cell.angle_beta   90.00
_cell.angle_gamma   90.00
#
_symmetry.space_group_name_H-M   'P 1'
#
loop_
_entity.id
_entity.type
_entity.pdbx_description
1 polymer ?
#
loop_
_entity_poly.entity_id
_entity_poly.type
_entity_poly.pdbx_seq_one_letter_code
_entity_poly.pdbx_strand_id
1 'polypeptide(L)' 'MPISGMELRKLFEKEGWVFSHQTGSHMVLKKEGQHVSIPKHKELSLGLEKCLRKKLSGDGK' A
#
# COMPACT_ATOMS: atom_id res chain seq x y z
N MET A 1 1.61 15.88 5.88
CA MET A 1 1.09 15.09 7.02
C MET A 1 1.37 13.63 6.71
N PRO A 2 1.97 12.87 7.62
CA PRO A 2 2.23 11.45 7.38
C PRO A 2 0.91 10.70 7.23
N ILE A 3 0.75 9.94 6.15
CA ILE A 3 -0.44 9.10 5.99
C ILE A 3 -0.33 7.87 6.88
N SER A 4 -1.44 7.39 7.42
CA SER A 4 -1.46 6.11 8.13
C SER A 4 -1.53 4.93 7.15
N GLY A 5 -1.10 3.75 7.60
CA GLY A 5 -1.22 2.51 6.80
C GLY A 5 -2.63 2.24 6.27
N MET A 6 -3.66 2.64 7.02
CA MET A 6 -5.06 2.54 6.57
C MET A 6 -5.41 3.49 5.42
N GLU A 7 -4.89 4.72 5.44
CA GLU A 7 -5.14 5.67 4.34
C GLU A 7 -4.46 5.20 3.06
N LEU A 8 -3.25 4.65 3.19
CA LEU A 8 -2.56 4.07 2.05
C LEU A 8 -3.30 2.84 1.51
N ARG A 9 -3.84 1.97 2.38
CA ARG A 9 -4.70 0.85 1.95
C ARG A 9 -5.87 1.34 1.08
N LYS A 10 -6.57 2.39 1.49
CA LYS A 10 -7.69 2.96 0.71
C LYS A 10 -7.23 3.48 -0.66
N LEU A 11 -6.06 4.11 -0.75
CA LEU A 11 -5.47 4.55 -2.02
C LEU A 11 -5.20 3.36 -2.94
N PHE A 12 -4.61 2.30 -2.42
CA PHE A 12 -4.38 1.06 -3.16
C PHE A 12 -5.71 0.42 -3.60
N GLU A 13 -6.72 0.37 -2.73
CA GLU A 13 -8.06 -0.14 -3.06
C GLU A 13 -8.72 0.66 -4.20
N LYS A 14 -8.56 1.99 -4.22
CA LYS A 14 -9.03 2.85 -5.33
C LYS A 14 -8.35 2.58 -6.66
N GLU A 15 -7.09 2.18 -6.62
CA GLU A 15 -6.29 1.82 -7.79
C GLU A 15 -6.52 0.36 -8.25
N GLY A 16 -7.48 -0.34 -7.65
CA GLY A 16 -7.84 -1.72 -8.01
C GLY A 16 -7.07 -2.80 -7.27
N TRP A 17 -6.33 -2.47 -6.21
CA TRP A 17 -5.71 -3.48 -5.35
C TRP A 17 -6.71 -4.05 -4.35
N VAL A 18 -6.72 -5.37 -4.22
CA VAL A 18 -7.63 -6.09 -3.33
C VAL A 18 -6.87 -6.51 -2.08
N PHE A 19 -7.40 -6.18 -0.91
CA PHE A 19 -6.86 -6.68 0.35
C PHE A 19 -6.94 -8.21 0.40
N SER A 20 -5.80 -8.89 0.61
CA SER A 20 -5.74 -10.35 0.64
C SER A 20 -5.78 -10.88 2.06
N HIS A 21 -4.82 -10.48 2.91
CA HIS A 21 -4.81 -10.80 4.34
C HIS A 21 -3.88 -9.86 5.09
N GLN A 22 -3.92 -9.87 6.41
CA GLN A 22 -2.91 -9.21 7.25
C GLN A 22 -2.16 -10.25 8.07
N THR A 23 -0.86 -10.01 8.27
CA THR A 23 0.00 -10.79 9.15
C THR A 23 0.60 -9.83 10.18
N GLY A 24 0.11 -9.91 11.42
CA GLY A 24 0.48 -8.97 12.48
C GLY A 24 0.17 -7.53 12.08
N SER A 25 1.18 -6.66 12.11
CA SER A 25 1.04 -5.25 11.72
C SER A 25 1.15 -5.04 10.21
N HIS A 26 1.34 -6.05 9.38
CA HIS A 26 1.51 -5.88 7.92
C HIS A 26 0.26 -6.34 7.17
N MET A 27 -0.26 -5.49 6.28
CA MET A 27 -1.41 -5.77 5.43
C MET A 27 -0.94 -6.10 4.02
N VAL A 28 -1.34 -7.25 3.47
CA VAL A 28 -0.98 -7.67 2.12
C VAL A 28 -2.14 -7.39 1.18
N LEU A 29 -1.90 -6.60 0.13
CA LEU A 29 -2.84 -6.37 -0.96
C LEU A 29 -2.31 -7.03 -2.23
N LYS A 30 -3.21 -7.45 -3.11
CA LYS A 30 -2.91 -8.11 -4.37
C LYS A 30 -3.63 -7.41 -5.52
N LYS A 31 -2.97 -7.29 -6.67
CA LYS A 31 -3.54 -6.74 -7.91
C LYS A 31 -2.90 -7.45 -9.09
N GLU A 32 -3.68 -8.08 -9.95
CA GLU A 32 -3.21 -8.66 -11.23
C GLU A 32 -1.92 -9.48 -11.10
N GLY A 33 -1.85 -10.37 -10.10
CA GLY A 33 -0.67 -11.22 -9.84
C GLY A 33 0.47 -10.54 -9.06
N GLN A 34 0.41 -9.22 -8.84
CA GLN A 34 1.32 -8.50 -7.97
C GLN A 34 0.84 -8.52 -6.52
N HIS A 35 1.78 -8.44 -5.58
CA HIS A 35 1.49 -8.30 -4.15
C HIS A 35 2.26 -7.12 -3.54
N VAL A 36 1.64 -6.45 -2.57
CA VAL A 36 2.24 -5.34 -1.84
C VAL A 36 1.92 -5.47 -0.36
N SER A 37 2.94 -5.29 0.47
CA SER A 37 2.80 -5.30 1.92
C SER A 37 2.82 -3.87 2.45
N ILE A 38 1.71 -3.43 3.04
CA ILE A 38 1.53 -2.12 3.65
C ILE A 38 1.56 -2.27 5.17
N PRO A 39 2.50 -1.65 5.89
CA PRO A 39 2.53 -1.73 7.33
C PRO A 39 1.43 -0.83 7.95
N LYS A 40 0.65 -1.39 8.86
CA LYS A 40 -0.48 -0.80 9.60
C LYS A 40 0.00 0.04 10.79
N HIS A 41 0.90 0.98 10.51
CA HIS A 41 1.36 1.94 11.50
C HIS A 41 0.50 3.21 11.43
N LYS A 42 0.36 3.88 12.57
CA LYS A 42 -0.38 5.15 12.67
C LYS A 42 0.28 6.24 11.84
N GLU A 43 1.60 6.13 11.64
CA GLU A 43 2.42 7.09 10.93
C GLU A 43 3.38 6.34 9.99
N LEU A 44 3.17 6.46 8.67
CA LEU A 44 4.13 5.98 7.68
C LEU A 44 5.18 7.07 7.45
N SER A 45 6.45 6.68 7.38
CA SER A 45 7.51 7.60 6.94
C SER A 45 7.27 8.03 5.50
N LEU A 46 7.53 9.30 5.21
CA LEU A 46 7.39 9.92 3.88
C LEU A 46 8.10 9.13 2.76
N GLY A 47 9.24 8.50 3.06
CA GLY A 47 9.98 7.69 2.10
C GLY A 47 9.21 6.44 1.65
N LEU A 48 8.53 5.77 2.60
CA LEU A 48 7.74 4.59 2.31
C LEU A 48 6.47 4.96 1.53
N GLU A 49 5.82 6.07 1.89
CA GLU A 49 4.70 6.62 1.12
C GLU A 49 5.10 6.87 -0.33
N LYS A 50 6.21 7.59 -0.58
CA LYS A 50 6.69 7.85 -1.95
C LYS A 50 7.00 6.56 -2.71
N CYS A 51 7.64 5.60 -2.06
CA CYS A 51 7.94 4.30 -2.66
C CYS A 51 6.67 3.56 -3.09
N LEU A 52 5.65 3.54 -2.22
CA LEU A 52 4.39 2.86 -2.48
C LEU A 52 3.53 3.59 -3.51
N ARG A 53 3.54 4.94 -3.52
CA ARG A 53 2.90 5.75 -4.56
C ARG A 53 3.50 5.48 -5.94
N LYS A 54 4.81 5.24 -6.01
CA LYS A 54 5.50 4.88 -7.25
C LYS A 54 5.06 3.51 -7.78
N LYS A 55 4.68 2.57 -6.91
CA LYS A 55 4.04 1.30 -7.32
C LYS A 55 2.64 1.47 -7.90
N LEU A 56 1.88 2.48 -7.47
CA LEU A 56 0.58 2.80 -8.07
C LEU A 56 0.75 3.32 -9.51
N SER A 57 1.73 4.21 -9.71
CA SER A 57 1.97 4.86 -11.00
C SER A 57 2.85 4.04 -11.96
N GLY A 58 3.24 2.81 -11.60
CA GLY A 58 4.31 2.05 -12.24
C GLY A 58 3.84 0.78 -12.94
N ASP A 59 2.84 0.88 -13.82
CA ASP A 59 2.84 0.12 -15.08
C ASP A 59 3.58 1.00 -16.09
N GLY A 60 4.79 0.61 -16.48
CA GLY A 60 5.62 1.39 -17.41
C GLY A 60 7.06 1.58 -16.94
N LYS A 61 7.85 0.51 -17.01
CA LYS A 61 9.16 0.59 -17.64
C LYS A 61 9.51 -0.72 -18.31
#